data_AF-A0AAW6UUH9-F1
#
_entry.id   AF-A0AAW6UUH9-F1
#
_cell.length_a   1.000
_cell.length_b   1.000
_cell.length_c   1.000
_cell.angle_alpha   90.00
_cell.angle_beta   90.00
_cell.angle_gamma   90.00
#
_symmetry.space_group_name_H-M   'P 1'
#
loop_
_entity.id
_entity.type
_entity.pdbx_description
1 polymer ?
#
loop_
_entity_poly.entity_id
_entity_poly.type
_entity_poly.pdbx_seq_one_letter_code
_entity_poly.pdbx_strand_id
1 'polypeptide(L)'
;SENTFRNLNLNQRVSTVSPFISRSVWESCQSPVQPIVGKCYAGLDLSESKDLTALVVIGQSDDGKWNLYPFFWTPKQTLLDRAKTDRVPYDVWAKQGLLRTTPGSM
;
A
#
# COMPACT_ATOMS: atom_id res chain seq x y z
N SER A 1 18.31 16.35 15.41
CA SER A 1 17.00 16.77 14.89
C SER A 1 16.04 16.97 16.06
N GLU A 2 14.98 17.74 15.87
CA GLU A 2 13.99 18.05 16.91
C GLU A 2 13.39 16.79 17.56
N ASN A 3 13.12 15.75 16.75
CA ASN A 3 12.55 14.49 17.23
C ASN A 3 13.50 13.72 18.18
N THR A 4 14.82 13.74 17.95
CA THR A 4 15.80 13.09 18.83
C THR A 4 15.84 13.74 20.20
N PHE A 5 15.80 15.09 20.26
CA PHE A 5 15.82 15.80 21.54
C PHE A 5 14.53 15.55 22.34
N ARG A 6 13.37 15.60 21.67
CA ARG A 6 12.06 15.33 22.28
C ARG A 6 11.96 13.89 22.83
N ASN A 7 12.49 12.91 22.10
CA ASN A 7 12.47 11.51 22.54
C ASN A 7 13.44 11.25 23.71
N LEU A 8 14.69 11.76 23.64
CA LEU A 8 15.74 11.43 24.61
C LEU A 8 15.76 12.33 25.85
N ASN A 9 15.36 13.59 25.75
CA ASN A 9 15.48 14.56 26.85
C ASN A 9 14.13 14.95 27.46
N LEU A 10 13.01 14.77 26.73
CA LEU A 10 11.69 15.18 27.18
C LEU A 10 10.72 14.00 27.38
N ASN A 11 11.17 12.75 27.20
CA ASN A 11 10.35 11.53 27.26
C ASN A 11 9.07 11.61 26.40
N GLN A 12 9.08 12.41 25.34
CA GLN A 12 7.98 12.48 24.38
C GLN A 12 8.18 11.37 23.35
N ARG A 13 7.26 10.39 23.31
CA ARG A 13 7.24 9.37 22.26
C ARG A 13 6.91 10.02 20.92
N VAL A 14 7.94 10.48 20.23
CA VAL A 14 7.87 10.92 18.84
C VAL A 14 8.47 9.84 17.95
N SER A 15 7.81 9.54 16.84
CA SER A 15 8.39 8.68 15.79
C SER A 15 9.72 9.27 15.35
N THR A 16 10.81 8.51 15.50
CA THR A 16 12.14 8.88 15.00
C THR A 16 12.22 8.85 13.46
N VAL A 17 11.18 8.36 12.80
CA VAL A 17 11.08 8.28 11.34
C VAL A 17 10.28 9.48 10.84
N SER A 18 10.96 10.42 10.18
CA SER A 18 10.28 11.40 9.33
C SER A 18 9.80 10.66 8.08
N PRO A 19 8.49 10.56 7.83
CA PRO A 19 8.01 9.84 6.66
C PRO A 19 8.43 10.57 5.39
N PHE A 20 8.71 9.82 4.31
CA PHE A 20 9.08 10.37 3.01
C PHE A 20 7.99 11.29 2.45
N ILE A 21 6.72 10.96 2.71
CA ILE A 21 5.55 11.79 2.39
C ILE A 21 4.90 12.19 3.72
N SER A 22 4.65 13.49 3.92
CA SER A 22 3.97 13.95 5.13
C SER A 22 2.52 13.45 5.15
N ARG A 23 1.98 13.24 6.35
CA ARG A 23 0.60 12.79 6.52
C ARG A 23 -0.40 13.70 5.81
N SER A 24 -0.23 15.02 5.92
CA SER A 24 -1.15 15.98 5.28
C SER A 24 -1.13 15.88 3.75
N VAL A 25 0.04 15.66 3.15
CA VAL A 25 0.15 15.43 1.70
C VAL A 25 -0.52 14.11 1.32
N TRP A 26 -0.31 13.04 2.10
CA TRP A 26 -0.99 11.76 1.87
C TRP A 26 -2.51 11.87 1.96
N GLU A 27 -3.02 12.53 3.01
CA GLU A 27 -4.46 12.72 3.23
C GLU A 27 -5.11 13.62 2.17
N SER A 28 -4.39 14.59 1.62
CA SER A 28 -4.89 15.43 0.52
C SER A 28 -5.21 14.63 -0.75
N CYS A 29 -4.68 13.41 -0.89
CA CYS A 29 -4.87 12.53 -2.04
C CYS A 29 -6.04 11.55 -1.88
N GLN A 30 -6.89 11.67 -0.85
CA GLN A 30 -8.01 10.74 -0.58
C GLN A 30 -9.26 10.93 -1.47
N SER A 31 -9.12 11.65 -2.59
CA SER A 31 -10.24 11.84 -3.52
C SER A 31 -10.63 10.52 -4.19
N PRO A 32 -11.93 10.30 -4.52
CA PRO A 32 -12.35 9.12 -5.26
C PRO A 32 -11.61 8.99 -6.59
N VAL A 33 -11.12 7.79 -6.88
CA VAL A 33 -10.38 7.48 -8.11
C VAL A 33 -11.28 7.67 -9.34
N GLN A 34 -10.77 8.39 -10.33
CA GLN A 34 -11.43 8.64 -11.61
C GLN A 34 -10.82 7.79 -12.74
N PRO A 35 -11.62 7.43 -13.76
CA PRO A 35 -11.12 6.71 -14.93
C PRO A 35 -9.90 7.40 -15.57
N ILE A 36 -8.88 6.62 -15.88
CA ILE A 36 -7.74 7.09 -16.66
C ILE A 36 -8.15 7.27 -18.12
N VAL A 37 -7.75 8.38 -18.72
CA VAL A 37 -7.94 8.69 -20.12
C VAL A 37 -6.58 8.86 -20.82
N GLY A 38 -6.49 8.35 -22.04
CA GLY A 38 -5.26 8.43 -22.82
C GLY A 38 -4.14 7.54 -22.26
N LYS A 39 -2.94 8.11 -22.13
CA LYS A 39 -1.73 7.35 -21.82
C LYS A 39 -1.69 6.95 -20.34
N CYS A 40 -1.43 5.67 -20.10
CA CYS A 40 -1.16 5.14 -18.77
C CYS A 40 0.26 4.56 -18.69
N TYR A 41 0.72 4.41 -17.46
CA TYR A 41 1.97 3.77 -17.09
C TYR A 41 1.65 2.67 -16.07
N ALA A 42 2.42 1.59 -16.08
CA ALA A 42 2.24 0.49 -15.13
C ALA A 42 3.59 0.06 -14.54
N GLY A 43 3.60 -0.20 -13.23
CA GLY A 43 4.71 -0.81 -12.52
C GLY A 43 4.30 -2.17 -11.97
N LEU A 44 5.10 -3.20 -12.21
CA LEU A 44 4.91 -4.55 -11.71
C LEU A 44 6.04 -4.89 -10.74
N ASP A 45 5.67 -5.26 -9.52
CA ASP A 45 6.55 -5.76 -8.47
C ASP A 45 6.18 -7.20 -8.14
N LEU A 46 7.12 -8.12 -8.35
CA LEU A 46 6.90 -9.56 -8.20
C LEU A 46 7.41 -10.01 -6.84
N SER A 47 6.53 -10.69 -6.10
CA SER A 47 6.91 -11.33 -4.83
C SER A 47 7.69 -12.61 -5.09
N GLU A 48 8.70 -12.88 -4.27
CA GLU A 48 9.45 -14.14 -4.33
C GLU A 48 9.00 -15.15 -3.27
N SER A 49 8.92 -14.76 -1.98
CA SER A 49 8.61 -15.72 -0.90
C SER A 49 7.48 -15.27 0.01
N LYS A 50 7.64 -14.14 0.70
CA LYS A 50 6.71 -13.68 1.75
C LYS A 50 6.04 -12.35 1.47
N ASP A 51 6.35 -11.72 0.35
CA ASP A 51 5.79 -10.42 -0.01
C ASP A 51 4.47 -10.57 -0.80
N LEU A 52 3.86 -9.44 -1.13
CA LEU A 52 2.73 -9.37 -2.04
C LEU A 52 3.25 -9.04 -3.44
N THR A 53 2.68 -9.66 -4.47
CA THR A 53 2.85 -9.16 -5.83
C THR A 53 1.95 -7.95 -6.03
N ALA A 54 2.47 -6.89 -6.64
CA ALA A 54 1.73 -5.66 -6.89
C ALA A 54 1.84 -5.23 -8.36
N LEU A 55 0.71 -4.85 -8.94
CA LEU A 55 0.65 -4.12 -10.21
C LEU A 55 -0.03 -2.78 -9.92
N VAL A 56 0.63 -1.68 -10.22
CA VAL A 56 0.05 -0.34 -10.05
C VAL A 56 -0.01 0.34 -11.40
N VAL A 57 -1.21 0.71 -11.83
CA VAL A 57 -1.44 1.49 -13.04
C VAL A 57 -1.68 2.95 -12.65
N ILE A 58 -1.01 3.87 -13.33
CA ILE A 58 -1.12 5.32 -13.11
C ILE A 58 -1.38 6.04 -14.44
N GLY A 59 -2.26 7.03 -14.41
CA GLY A 59 -2.56 7.88 -15.57
C GLY A 59 -3.39 9.09 -15.18
N GLN A 60 -3.67 9.97 -16.14
CA GLN A 60 -4.49 11.15 -15.89
C GLN A 60 -5.96 10.89 -16.19
N SER A 61 -6.87 11.49 -15.43
CA SER A 61 -8.30 11.59 -15.76
C SER A 61 -8.58 12.78 -16.69
N ASP A 62 -9.82 12.92 -17.16
CA ASP A 62 -10.25 14.01 -18.05
C ASP A 62 -9.98 15.41 -17.47
N ASP A 63 -9.96 15.56 -16.14
CA ASP A 63 -9.64 16.81 -15.43
C ASP A 63 -8.12 17.02 -15.23
N GLY A 64 -7.28 16.18 -15.81
CA GLY A 64 -5.82 16.24 -15.74
C GLY A 64 -5.22 15.75 -14.43
N LYS A 65 -6.02 15.26 -13.47
CA LYS A 65 -5.51 14.71 -12.21
C LYS A 65 -4.95 13.30 -12.38
N TRP A 66 -3.88 13.00 -11.66
CA TRP A 66 -3.30 11.67 -11.64
C TRP A 66 -4.11 10.72 -10.75
N ASN A 67 -4.44 9.55 -11.30
CA ASN A 67 -5.21 8.49 -10.65
C ASN A 67 -4.40 7.19 -10.64
N LEU A 68 -4.56 6.44 -9.55
CA LEU A 68 -3.84 5.19 -9.29
C LEU A 68 -4.83 4.04 -9.16
N TYR A 69 -4.54 2.94 -9.85
CA TYR A 69 -5.27 1.69 -9.78
C TYR A 69 -4.30 0.58 -9.34
N PRO A 70 -4.23 0.31 -8.03
CA PRO A 70 -3.38 -0.74 -7.50
C PRO A 70 -4.11 -2.10 -7.49
N PHE A 71 -3.36 -3.14 -7.81
CA PHE A 71 -3.80 -4.52 -7.81
C PHE A 71 -2.77 -5.34 -7.04
N PHE A 72 -3.24 -6.13 -6.07
CA PHE A 72 -2.37 -6.93 -5.22
C PHE A 72 -2.74 -8.41 -5.29
N TRP A 73 -1.75 -9.28 -5.18
CA TRP A 73 -1.90 -10.73 -5.16
C TRP A 73 -1.10 -11.39 -4.04
N THR A 74 -1.66 -12.48 -3.52
CA THR A 74 -0.97 -13.40 -2.62
C THR A 74 -1.49 -14.83 -2.84
N PRO A 75 -0.72 -15.88 -2.53
CA PRO A 75 -1.20 -17.26 -2.63
C PRO A 75 -2.30 -17.55 -1.61
N LYS A 76 -3.35 -18.24 -2.04
CA LYS A 76 -4.47 -18.58 -1.15
C LYS A 76 -4.05 -19.48 0.01
N GLN A 77 -3.12 -20.41 -0.22
CA GLN A 77 -2.84 -21.50 0.70
C GLN A 77 -2.06 -21.05 1.94
N THR A 78 -1.22 -20.02 1.82
CA THR A 78 -0.44 -19.46 2.93
C THR A 78 -1.05 -18.20 3.53
N LEU A 79 -2.17 -17.71 2.98
CA LEU A 79 -2.79 -16.44 3.34
C LEU A 79 -3.17 -16.35 4.83
N LEU A 80 -3.80 -17.39 5.39
CA LEU A 80 -4.27 -17.36 6.80
C LEU A 80 -3.11 -17.37 7.80
N ASP A 81 -2.06 -18.13 7.49
CA ASP A 81 -0.87 -18.22 8.36
C ASP A 81 -0.06 -16.93 8.30
N ARG A 82 0.03 -16.31 7.11
CA ARG A 82 0.61 -14.97 6.94
C ARG A 82 -0.19 -13.90 7.65
N ALA A 83 -1.52 -13.93 7.58
CA ALA A 83 -2.37 -12.95 8.27
C ALA A 83 -2.13 -12.97 9.79
N LYS A 84 -1.93 -14.17 10.37
CA LYS A 84 -1.58 -14.33 11.79
C LYS A 84 -0.15 -13.86 12.09
N THR A 85 0.81 -14.25 11.26
CA THR A 85 2.24 -13.97 11.47
C THR A 85 2.55 -12.47 11.33
N ASP A 86 2.08 -11.86 10.25
CA ASP A 86 2.32 -10.44 9.93
C ASP A 86 1.39 -9.51 10.74
N ARG A 87 0.35 -10.08 11.38
CA ARG A 87 -0.74 -9.35 12.06
C ARG A 87 -1.44 -8.35 11.14
N VAL A 88 -1.57 -8.72 9.87
CA VAL A 88 -2.26 -7.95 8.82
C VAL A 88 -3.51 -8.71 8.39
N PRO A 89 -4.67 -8.07 8.24
CA PRO A 89 -5.94 -8.74 7.96
C PRO A 89 -6.08 -9.10 6.46
N TYR A 90 -5.14 -9.87 5.90
CA TYR A 90 -5.15 -10.26 4.48
C TYR A 90 -6.42 -11.03 4.08
N ASP A 91 -7.00 -11.82 4.99
CA ASP A 91 -8.22 -12.58 4.72
C ASP A 91 -9.44 -11.67 4.59
N VAL A 92 -9.49 -10.59 5.37
CA VAL A 92 -10.52 -9.56 5.25
C VAL A 92 -10.36 -8.81 3.93
N TRP A 93 -9.14 -8.42 3.57
CA TRP A 93 -8.88 -7.75 2.30
C TRP A 93 -9.22 -8.62 1.09
N ALA A 94 -8.96 -9.93 1.18
CA ALA A 94 -9.35 -10.87 0.14
C ALA A 94 -10.87 -10.98 0.01
N LYS A 95 -11.60 -11.07 1.14
CA LYS A 95 -13.08 -11.06 1.16
C LYS A 95 -13.66 -9.75 0.63
N GLN A 96 -12.99 -8.62 0.83
CA GLN A 96 -13.38 -7.30 0.33
C GLN A 96 -12.99 -7.06 -1.13
N GLY A 97 -12.27 -7.98 -1.77
CA GLY A 97 -11.77 -7.82 -3.14
C GLY A 97 -10.61 -6.84 -3.28
N LEU A 98 -10.03 -6.37 -2.17
CA LEU A 98 -8.85 -5.49 -2.15
C LEU A 98 -7.55 -6.26 -2.41
N LEU A 99 -7.55 -7.56 -2.10
CA LEU A 99 -6.43 -8.48 -2.31
C LEU A 99 -6.91 -9.69 -3.13
N ARG A 100 -6.19 -10.03 -4.21
CA ARG A 100 -6.51 -11.19 -5.04
C ARG A 100 -5.74 -12.40 -4.55
N THR A 101 -6.36 -13.57 -4.63
CA THR A 101 -5.69 -14.82 -4.30
C THR A 101 -5.37 -15.62 -5.55
N THR A 102 -4.13 -16.07 -5.68
CA THR A 102 -3.75 -17.03 -6.72
C THR A 102 -3.79 -18.48 -6.18
N PRO A 103 -4.06 -19.49 -7.01
CA PRO A 103 -3.85 -20.89 -6.65
C PRO A 103 -2.37 -21.16 -6.35
N GLY A 104 -2.10 -22.09 -5.43
CA GLY A 104 -0.75 -22.46 -5.00
C GLY A 104 -0.40 -21.94 -3.61
N SER A 105 0.79 -22.32 -3.13
CA SER A 105 1.31 -21.96 -1.81
C SER A 105 2.30 -20.80 -1.80
N MET A 106 2.91 -20.49 -2.95
CA MET A 106 4.32 -20.08 -3.02
C MET A 106 5.24 -21.08 -2.31
#